data_AF-A0A7C1STN2-F1
#
_entry.id   AF-A0A7C1STN2-F1
#
_cell.length_a   1.000
_cell.length_b   1.000
_cell.length_c   1.000
_cell.angle_alpha   90.00
_cell.angle_beta   90.00
_cell.angle_gamma   90.00
#
_symmetry.space_group_name_H-M   'P 1'
#
loop_
_entity.id
_entity.type
_entity.pdbx_description
1 polymer ?
#
loop_
_entity_poly.entity_id
_entity_poly.type
_entity_poly.pdbx_seq_one_letter_code
_entity_poly.pdbx_strand_id
1 'polypeptide(L)' 'MDGQIREGSFCRVRNRIDIVGKVIKIDGNFVCLDVPQFRGNLEYPMSLVELIETNNFYHPEGTVMHNINGAD' A
#
# COMPACT_ATOMS: atom_id res chain seq x y z
N MET A 1 6.76 -7.30 7.15
CA MET A 1 6.79 -7.63 5.71
C MET A 1 6.97 -6.31 5.00
N ASP A 2 8.14 -6.05 4.43
CA ASP A 2 8.38 -4.87 3.61
C ASP A 2 7.52 -4.97 2.35
N GLY A 3 6.40 -4.23 2.34
CA GLY A 3 5.46 -4.16 1.23
C GLY A 3 6.13 -3.59 -0.02
N GLN A 4 6.71 -4.48 -0.84
CA GLN A 4 7.33 -4.09 -2.10
C GLN A 4 6.26 -3.68 -3.10
N ILE A 5 6.44 -2.52 -3.76
CA ILE A 5 5.58 -2.09 -4.85
C ILE A 5 5.78 -3.02 -6.04
N ARG A 6 4.68 -3.56 -6.57
CA ARG A 6 4.66 -4.50 -7.71
C ARG A 6 3.51 -4.17 -8.65
N GLU A 7 3.61 -4.65 -9.88
CA GLU A 7 2.53 -4.54 -10.85
C GLU A 7 1.24 -5.16 -10.28
N GLY A 8 0.13 -4.44 -10.42
CA GLY A 8 -1.16 -4.79 -9.83
C GLY A 8 -1.43 -4.18 -8.46
N SER A 9 -0.42 -3.65 -7.76
CA SER A 9 -0.61 -2.96 -6.48
C SER A 9 -1.26 -1.59 -6.66
N PHE A 10 -2.02 -1.14 -5.66
CA PHE A 10 -2.48 0.25 -5.59
C PHE A 10 -1.46 1.10 -4.84
N CYS A 11 -1.12 2.24 -5.43
CA CYS A 11 -0.19 3.19 -4.83
C CYS A 11 -0.79 4.59 -4.85
N ARG A 12 -0.46 5.39 -3.84
CA ARG A 12 -0.73 6.83 -3.81
C ARG A 12 0.55 7.60 -4.06
N VAL A 13 0.42 8.78 -4.64
CA VAL A 13 1.55 9.72 -4.73
C VAL A 13 1.66 10.51 -3.42
N ARG A 14 2.82 10.47 -2.75
CA ARG A 14 3.06 11.15 -1.47
C ARG A 14 2.79 12.65 -1.52
N ASN A 15 3.21 13.29 -2.62
CA ASN A 15 3.04 14.73 -2.80
C ASN A 15 1.61 15.13 -3.22
N ARG A 16 0.79 14.17 -3.65
CA ARG A 16 -0.56 14.38 -4.18
C ARG A 16 -1.45 13.25 -3.70
N ILE A 17 -1.97 13.37 -2.47
CA ILE A 17 -2.82 12.36 -1.84
C ILE A 17 -4.10 12.02 -2.62
N ASP A 18 -4.51 12.93 -3.51
CA ASP A 18 -5.67 12.77 -4.40
C ASP A 18 -5.40 11.79 -5.57
N ILE A 19 -4.12 11.53 -5.87
CA ILE A 19 -3.70 10.65 -6.95
C ILE A 19 -3.47 9.26 -6.39
N VAL A 20 -4.46 8.41 -6.63
CA VAL A 20 -4.42 6.96 -6.36
C VAL A 20 -4.60 6.21 -7.66
N GLY A 21 -3.69 5.28 -7.94
CA GLY A 21 -3.74 4.49 -9.15
C GLY A 21 -3.21 3.07 -8.96
N LYS A 22 -3.55 2.21 -9.92
CA LYS A 22 -3.04 0.85 -10.00
C LYS A 22 -1.72 0.86 -10.74
N VAL A 23 -0.70 0.21 -10.19
CA VAL A 23 0.59 0.03 -10.88
C VAL A 23 0.35 -0.90 -12.07
N ILE A 24 0.52 -0.39 -13.28
CA ILE A 24 0.39 -1.17 -14.52
C ILE A 24 1.73 -1.57 -15.11
N LYS A 25 2.81 -0.88 -14.72
CA LYS A 25 4.19 -1.15 -15.18
C LYS A 25 5.18 -0.58 -14.16
N ILE A 26 6.32 -1.25 -14.01
CA ILE A 26 7.48 -0.75 -13.28
C ILE A 26 8.69 -0.73 -14.23
N ASP A 27 9.37 0.41 -14.32
CA ASP A 27 10.53 0.60 -15.17
C ASP A 27 11.68 1.18 -14.32
N GLY A 28 12.56 0.29 -13.85
CA GLY A 28 13.65 0.65 -12.96
C GLY A 28 13.16 1.31 -11.67
N ASN A 29 13.38 2.62 -11.54
CA ASN A 29 13.00 3.42 -10.38
C ASN A 29 11.69 4.21 -10.58
N PHE A 30 10.94 3.92 -11.65
CA PHE A 30 9.69 4.57 -11.98
C PHE A 30 8.54 3.56 -12.02
N VAL A 31 7.35 4.02 -11.64
CA VAL A 31 6.12 3.24 -11.70
C VAL A 31 5.09 3.99 -12.53
N CYS A 32 4.42 3.27 -13.43
CA CYS A 32 3.27 3.78 -14.16
C CYS A 32 2.00 3.41 -13.41
N LEU A 33 1.25 4.44 -13.03
CA LEU A 33 -0.05 4.34 -12.37
C LEU A 33 -1.17 4.58 -13.38
N ASP A 34 -2.10 3.66 -13.45
CA ASP A 34 -3.40 3.85 -14.08
C ASP A 34 -4.34 4.51 -13.06
N VAL A 35 -4.68 5.77 -13.33
CA VAL A 35 -5.49 6.60 -12.42
C VAL A 35 -6.86 6.80 -13.06
N PRO A 36 -7.96 6.29 -12.48
CA PRO A 36 -9.27 6.28 -13.13
C PRO A 36 -9.83 7.68 -13.41
N GLN A 37 -9.40 8.69 -12.65
CA GLN A 37 -9.80 10.09 -12.84
C GLN A 37 -9.01 10.80 -13.96
N PHE A 38 -7.96 10.17 -14.48
CA PHE A 38 -7.09 10.72 -15.49
C PHE A 38 -7.16 9.89 -16.77
N ARG A 39 -7.38 10.53 -17.92
CA ARG A 39 -7.37 9.83 -19.21
C ARG A 39 -5.93 9.57 -19.65
N GLY A 40 -5.31 8.53 -19.10
CA GLY A 40 -3.95 8.11 -19.40
C GLY A 40 -3.27 7.40 -18.23
N ASN A 41 -1.99 7.06 -18.40
CA ASN A 41 -1.14 6.61 -17.31
C ASN A 41 -0.26 7.77 -16.81
N LEU A 42 0.05 7.75 -15.52
CA LEU A 42 0.95 8.70 -14.89
C LEU A 42 2.19 7.97 -14.40
N GLU A 43 3.36 8.46 -14.80
CA GLU A 43 4.64 7.92 -14.36
C GLU A 43 5.17 8.73 -13.18
N TYR A 44 5.54 8.04 -12.11
CA TYR A 44 6.15 8.65 -10.92
C TYR A 44 7.35 7.84 -10.45
N PRO A 45 8.38 8.51 -9.90
CA PRO A 45 9.48 7.78 -9.27
C PRO A 45 8.98 7.04 -8.02
N MET A 46 9.52 5.84 -7.82
CA MET A 46 9.16 4.92 -6.74
C MET A 46 9.30 5.56 -5.35
N SER A 47 10.24 6.51 -5.20
CA SER A 47 10.45 7.28 -3.97
C SER A 47 9.29 8.22 -3.60
N LEU A 48 8.51 8.66 -4.60
CA LEU A 48 7.38 9.58 -4.42
C LEU A 48 6.03 8.87 -4.36
N VAL A 49 6.00 7.54 -4.48
CA VAL A 49 4.78 6.75 -4.34
C VAL A 49 4.84 5.90 -3.07
N GLU A 50 3.67 5.60 -2.53
CA GLU A 50 3.51 4.81 -1.32
C GLU A 50 2.44 3.76 -1.56
N LEU A 51 2.73 2.51 -1.19
CA LEU A 51 1.81 1.41 -1.36
C LEU A 51 0.63 1.59 -0.41
N ILE A 52 -0.58 1.49 -0.94
CA ILE A 52 -1.79 1.49 -0.12
C ILE A 52 -2.05 0.03 0.21
N GLU A 53 -1.47 -0.46 1.30
CA GLU A 53 -1.85 -1.78 1.81
C GLU A 53 -3.31 -1.70 2.26
N THR A 54 -4.18 -2.49 1.63
CA THR A 54 -5.58 -2.65 2.07
C THR A 54 -5.71 -3.38 3.42
N ASN A 55 -4.65 -3.39 4.25
CA ASN A 55 -4.56 -4.23 5.43
C ASN A 55 -4.81 -3.49 6.74
N ASN A 56 -5.73 -2.52 6.74
CA ASN A 56 -6.20 -1.93 7.99
C ASN A 56 -7.71 -1.66 8.02
N PHE A 57 -8.48 -2.62 7.49
CA PHE A 57 -9.80 -2.90 8.04
C PHE A 57 -9.75 -4.34 8.58
N TYR A 58 -9.70 -4.45 9.91
CA TYR A 58 -9.65 -5.67 10.74
C TYR A 58 -8.31 -6.41 10.86
N HIS A 59 -7.55 -6.06 11.91
CA HIS A 59 -6.95 -7.06 12.80
C HIS A 59 -7.17 -6.65 14.27
N PRO A 60 -8.24 -7.10 14.93
CA PRO A 60 -8.31 -7.11 16.38
C PRO A 60 -7.49 -8.29 16.93
N GLU A 61 -6.20 -8.41 16.58
CA GLU A 61 -5.31 -9.40 17.21
C GLU A 61 -4.57 -8.80 18.41
N GLY A 62 -5.39 -8.33 19.34
CA GLY A 62 -5.00 -7.99 20.69
C GLY A 62 -5.89 -8.70 21.72
N THR A 63 -6.37 -9.92 21.43
CA THR A 63 -6.83 -10.81 22.50
C THR A 63 -5.60 -11.20 23.32
N VAL A 64 -5.30 -10.38 24.33
CA VAL A 64 -4.43 -10.81 25.43
C VAL A 64 -5.14 -11.96 26.11
N MET A 65 -4.79 -13.19 25.75
CA MET A 65 -5.08 -14.36 26.58
C MET A 65 -4.30 -14.14 27.87
N HIS A 66 -4.98 -13.68 28.92
CA HIS A 66 -4.46 -13.69 30.27
C HIS A 66 -4.30 -15.16 30.68
N ASN A 67 -3.08 -15.67 30.52
CA ASN A 67 -2.68 -16.94 31.10
C ASN A 67 -2.57 -16.76 32.61
N ILE A 68 -3.67 -16.84 33.35
CA ILE A 68 -3.62 -16.98 34.81
C ILE A 68 -3.24 -18.42 35.15
N ASN A 69 -1.97 -18.77 34.96
CA ASN A 69 -1.37 -19.85 35.74
C ASN A 69 -0.99 -19.26 37.10
N GLY A 70 -1.92 -19.36 38.05
CA GLY A 70 -1.67 -19.10 39.46
C GLY A 70 -2.25 -20.27 40.25
N ALA A 71 -1.44 -21.30 40.41
CA ALA A 71 -1.64 -22.34 41.39
C ALA A 71 -1.26 -21.78 42.78
N ASP A 72 -2.24 -21.70 43.67
CA ASP A 72 -2.16 -22.06 45.11
C ASP A 72 -3.60 -22.25 45.62
#